data_AF-A0A6C0BG04-F1
#
_entry.id   AF-A0A6C0BG04-F1
#
_cell.length_a   1.000
_cell.length_b   1.000
_cell.length_c   1.000
_cell.angle_alpha   90.00
_cell.angle_beta   90.00
_cell.angle_gamma   90.00
#
_symmetry.space_group_name_H-M   'P 1'
#
loop_
_entity.id
_entity.type
_entity.pdbx_description
1 polymer ?
#
loop_
_entity_poly.entity_id
_entity_poly.type
_entity_poly.pdbx_seq_one_letter_code
_entity_poly.pdbx_strand_id
1 'polypeptide(L)'
;MQATQDTQIGYHVPVMPTEESQADKGINHPIVSCWDCDTVWRSYEPSRCPGCARHVGAPRVLSENETYELMQAISQLDEEAKFDCINGFDSWEFDSSLNQYASRWFSIDSRRIIQACYVALLRQDTNPKVAFAIEFFKAEYEFAE
;
A
#
# COMPACT_ATOMS: atom_id res chain seq x y z
N MET A 1 -36.46 -42.65 9.67
CA MET A 1 -35.99 -41.75 8.59
C MET A 1 -35.22 -40.63 9.26
N GLN A 2 -33.89 -40.70 9.23
CA GLN A 2 -33.01 -39.67 9.77
C GLN A 2 -32.15 -39.22 8.60
N ALA A 3 -32.33 -37.96 8.19
CA ALA A 3 -31.55 -37.35 7.13
C ALA A 3 -30.17 -36.99 7.69
N THR A 4 -29.12 -37.67 7.20
CA THR A 4 -27.74 -37.21 7.34
C THR A 4 -27.60 -35.89 6.60
N GLN A 5 -27.46 -34.80 7.35
CA GLN A 5 -26.97 -33.54 6.80
C GLN A 5 -25.49 -33.74 6.47
N ASP A 6 -25.20 -33.97 5.20
CA ASP A 6 -23.86 -33.83 4.67
C ASP A 6 -23.44 -32.38 4.90
N THR A 7 -22.55 -32.20 5.88
CA THR A 7 -21.82 -30.95 6.06
C THR A 7 -20.88 -30.85 4.86
N GLN A 8 -21.32 -30.18 3.80
CA GLN A 8 -20.43 -29.67 2.77
C GLN A 8 -19.48 -28.69 3.46
N ILE A 9 -18.35 -29.21 3.93
CA ILE A 9 -17.16 -28.40 4.16
C ILE A 9 -16.81 -27.90 2.76
N GLY A 10 -17.29 -26.71 2.43
CA GLY A 10 -16.87 -25.98 1.26
C GLY A 10 -15.37 -25.81 1.39
N TYR A 11 -14.60 -26.67 0.72
CA TYR A 11 -13.24 -26.36 0.36
C TYR A 11 -13.34 -25.13 -0.55
N HIS A 12 -13.27 -23.95 0.06
CA HIS A 12 -12.85 -22.74 -0.65
C HIS A 12 -11.43 -23.05 -1.13
N VAL A 13 -11.34 -23.71 -2.28
CA VAL A 13 -10.13 -23.69 -3.09
C VAL A 13 -9.97 -22.21 -3.40
N PRO A 14 -8.93 -21.53 -2.90
CA PRO A 14 -8.68 -20.15 -3.28
C PRO A 14 -8.63 -20.17 -4.79
N VAL A 15 -9.54 -19.43 -5.43
CA VAL A 15 -9.48 -19.21 -6.86
C VAL A 15 -8.05 -18.76 -7.14
N MET A 16 -7.34 -19.49 -7.99
CA MET A 16 -6.01 -19.09 -8.44
C MET A 16 -6.10 -17.60 -8.80
N PRO A 17 -5.23 -16.71 -8.27
CA PRO A 17 -5.38 -15.24 -8.42
C PRO A 17 -5.29 -14.70 -9.86
N THR A 18 -5.44 -15.56 -10.87
CA THR A 18 -5.26 -15.26 -12.28
C THR A 18 -6.45 -14.58 -12.94
N GLU A 19 -7.66 -14.60 -12.36
CA GLU A 19 -8.87 -14.02 -13.00
C GLU A 19 -9.53 -12.84 -12.28
N GLU A 20 -9.13 -12.51 -11.06
CA GLU A 20 -9.39 -11.13 -10.61
C GLU A 20 -8.39 -10.25 -11.35
N SER A 21 -8.88 -9.39 -12.25
CA SER A 21 -8.08 -8.37 -12.94
C SER A 21 -7.17 -7.66 -11.92
N GLN A 22 -5.90 -8.08 -11.86
CA GLN A 22 -4.92 -7.54 -10.91
C GLN A 22 -4.40 -6.17 -11.36
N ALA A 23 -4.76 -5.77 -12.58
CA ALA A 23 -4.22 -4.59 -13.24
C ALA A 23 -4.70 -3.28 -12.62
N ASP A 24 -5.86 -3.24 -11.94
CA ASP A 24 -6.45 -1.94 -11.61
C ASP A 24 -7.40 -1.93 -10.41
N LYS A 25 -6.88 -2.23 -9.22
CA LYS A 25 -7.68 -2.24 -7.99
C LYS A 25 -7.37 -1.09 -7.02
N GLY A 26 -6.66 -0.07 -7.50
CA GLY A 26 -6.31 1.14 -6.75
C GLY A 26 -5.39 0.91 -5.54
N ILE A 27 -5.08 1.99 -4.83
CA ILE A 27 -4.17 1.98 -3.67
C ILE A 27 -4.75 1.24 -2.45
N ASN A 28 -6.08 1.10 -2.38
CA ASN A 28 -6.75 0.41 -1.27
C ASN A 28 -6.64 -1.11 -1.34
N HIS A 29 -6.24 -1.67 -2.50
CA HIS A 29 -6.07 -3.12 -2.62
C HIS A 29 -4.65 -3.53 -2.21
N PRO A 30 -4.47 -4.27 -1.10
CA PRO A 30 -3.15 -4.58 -0.58
C PRO A 30 -2.30 -5.33 -1.61
N ILE A 31 -1.04 -4.90 -1.73
CA ILE A 31 0.04 -5.60 -2.41
C ILE A 31 0.83 -6.33 -1.35
N VAL A 32 0.94 -7.64 -1.51
CA VAL A 32 1.61 -8.54 -0.59
C VAL A 32 2.77 -9.24 -1.29
N SER A 33 3.76 -9.68 -0.52
CA SER A 33 4.87 -10.48 -1.03
C SER A 33 5.09 -11.75 -0.23
N CYS A 34 5.69 -12.75 -0.87
CA CYS A 34 6.19 -13.94 -0.23
C CYS A 34 7.62 -13.73 0.26
N TRP A 35 7.92 -14.13 1.49
CA TRP A 35 9.28 -14.07 2.04
C TRP A 35 10.25 -15.08 1.38
N ASP A 36 9.73 -16.21 0.90
CA ASP A 36 10.56 -17.31 0.40
C ASP A 36 11.01 -17.16 -1.05
N CYS A 37 10.12 -16.64 -1.91
CA CYS A 37 10.32 -16.62 -3.36
C CYS A 37 10.05 -15.25 -3.99
N ASP A 38 9.93 -14.20 -3.16
CA ASP A 38 9.76 -12.80 -3.54
C ASP A 38 8.58 -12.51 -4.49
N THR A 39 7.71 -13.49 -4.72
CA THR A 39 6.52 -13.31 -5.56
C THR A 39 5.65 -12.23 -4.94
N VAL A 40 5.28 -11.25 -5.76
CA VAL A 40 4.39 -10.14 -5.39
C VAL A 40 3.04 -10.39 -6.03
N TRP A 41 1.96 -10.24 -5.26
CA TRP A 41 0.60 -10.30 -5.77
C TRP A 41 -0.32 -9.41 -4.94
N ARG A 42 -1.56 -9.28 -5.39
CA ARG A 42 -2.59 -8.51 -4.73
C ARG A 42 -3.55 -9.45 -4.01
N SER A 43 -3.92 -9.10 -2.77
CA SER A 43 -4.90 -9.89 -2.00
C SER A 43 -5.68 -9.04 -1.01
N TYR A 44 -7.02 -9.07 -1.06
CA TYR A 44 -7.86 -8.47 -0.01
C TYR A 44 -7.92 -9.34 1.25
N GLU A 45 -7.84 -10.66 1.07
CA GLU A 45 -7.86 -11.63 2.14
C GLU A 45 -6.49 -12.30 2.29
N PRO A 46 -6.16 -12.86 3.47
CA PRO A 46 -4.95 -13.65 3.63
C PRO A 46 -4.94 -14.84 2.65
N SER A 47 -4.01 -14.84 1.68
CA SER A 47 -3.87 -15.92 0.70
C SER A 47 -2.43 -16.45 0.67
N ARG A 48 -2.28 -17.73 0.32
CA ARG A 48 -0.98 -18.36 0.14
C ARG A 48 -0.32 -17.85 -1.14
N CYS A 49 1.01 -17.79 -1.12
CA CYS A 49 1.82 -17.39 -2.25
C CYS A 49 1.48 -18.21 -3.50
N PRO A 50 1.11 -17.59 -4.63
CA PRO A 50 0.80 -18.31 -5.87
C PRO A 50 2.03 -18.98 -6.50
N GLY A 51 3.24 -18.46 -6.22
CA GLY A 51 4.51 -19.06 -6.70
C GLY A 51 4.90 -20.34 -5.98
N CYS A 52 5.03 -20.32 -4.64
CA CYS A 52 5.54 -21.46 -3.86
C CYS A 52 4.52 -22.15 -2.94
N ALA A 53 3.34 -21.56 -2.72
CA ALA A 53 2.29 -22.03 -1.80
C ALA A 53 2.69 -22.25 -0.32
N ARG A 54 3.90 -21.82 0.09
CA ARG A 54 4.44 -22.04 1.44
C ARG A 54 3.96 -21.02 2.46
N HIS A 55 4.01 -19.73 2.10
CA HIS A 55 3.71 -18.63 3.00
C HIS A 55 2.45 -17.88 2.60
N VAL A 56 1.75 -17.37 3.60
CA VAL A 56 0.72 -16.34 3.39
C VAL A 56 1.45 -15.03 3.07
N GLY A 57 0.98 -14.30 2.07
CA GLY A 57 1.57 -13.01 1.70
C GLY A 57 1.46 -11.99 2.82
N ALA A 58 2.52 -11.20 3.00
CA ALA A 58 2.52 -10.09 3.95
C ALA A 58 2.63 -8.75 3.22
N PRO A 59 1.88 -7.71 3.62
CA PRO A 59 2.04 -6.38 3.09
C PRO A 59 3.37 -5.77 3.55
N ARG A 60 3.90 -4.82 2.78
CA ARG A 60 5.00 -3.98 3.27
C ARG A 60 4.45 -3.03 4.33
N VAL A 61 5.04 -3.06 5.52
CA VAL A 61 4.71 -2.15 6.62
C VAL A 61 5.94 -1.33 6.92
N LEU A 62 5.79 0.00 7.04
CA LEU A 62 6.89 0.88 7.45
C LEU A 62 7.36 0.51 8.87
N SER A 63 8.67 0.48 9.06
CA SER A 63 9.25 0.42 10.40
C SER A 63 8.98 1.73 11.16
N GLU A 64 9.26 1.73 12.46
CA GLU A 64 9.13 2.94 13.29
C GLU A 64 10.03 4.08 12.77
N ASN A 65 11.26 3.76 12.35
CA ASN A 65 12.20 4.76 11.82
C ASN A 65 11.72 5.32 10.47
N GLU A 66 11.27 4.47 9.56
CA GLU A 66 10.72 4.91 8.26
C GLU A 66 9.45 5.74 8.45
N THR A 67 8.61 5.37 9.41
CA THR A 67 7.42 6.17 9.77
C THR A 67 7.83 7.53 10.29
N TYR A 68 8.84 7.61 11.15
CA TYR A 68 9.36 8.87 11.67
C TYR A 68 9.95 9.76 10.57
N GLU A 69 10.72 9.20 9.65
CA GLU A 69 11.29 9.91 8.49
C GLU A 69 10.19 10.41 7.53
N LEU A 70 9.15 9.61 7.29
CA LEU A 70 7.96 10.04 6.55
C LEU A 70 7.27 11.23 7.23
N MET A 71 7.08 11.17 8.55
CA MET A 71 6.47 12.26 9.30
C MET A 71 7.35 13.53 9.31
N GLN A 72 8.69 13.39 9.28
CA GLN A 72 9.58 14.54 9.09
C GLN A 72 9.37 15.20 7.74
N ALA A 73 9.29 14.43 6.65
CA ALA A 73 9.00 15.00 5.33
C ALA A 73 7.65 15.73 5.31
N ILE A 74 6.61 15.13 5.89
CA ILE A 74 5.26 15.73 5.99
C ILE A 74 5.29 17.01 6.83
N SER A 75 6.11 17.08 7.87
CA SER A 75 6.20 18.26 8.73
C SER A 75 6.67 19.52 8.00
N GLN A 76 7.39 19.37 6.88
CA GLN A 76 7.90 20.48 6.07
C GLN A 76 6.83 21.16 5.22
N LEU A 77 5.70 20.49 4.96
CA LEU A 77 4.57 21.09 4.24
C LEU A 77 4.05 22.32 4.98
N ASP A 78 3.46 23.28 4.26
CA ASP A 78 2.73 24.39 4.86
C ASP A 78 1.54 23.88 5.71
N GLU A 79 1.16 24.59 6.77
CA GLU A 79 -0.02 24.25 7.59
C GLU A 79 -1.32 24.29 6.77
N GLU A 80 -1.36 25.10 5.71
CA GLU A 80 -2.48 25.24 4.80
C GLU A 80 -2.34 24.42 3.51
N ALA A 81 -1.32 23.55 3.41
CA ALA A 81 -1.05 22.75 2.21
C ALA A 81 -2.30 21.95 1.77
N LYS A 82 -2.61 22.04 0.48
CA LYS A 82 -3.72 21.32 -0.16
C LYS A 82 -3.21 20.65 -1.41
N PHE A 83 -3.49 19.36 -1.54
CA PHE A 83 -3.06 18.62 -2.71
C PHE A 83 -3.80 19.13 -3.95
N ASP A 84 -3.04 19.65 -4.90
CA ASP A 84 -3.51 20.11 -6.19
C ASP A 84 -2.68 19.42 -7.28
N CYS A 85 -3.30 18.48 -7.99
CA CYS A 85 -2.63 17.75 -9.07
C CYS A 85 -2.34 18.62 -10.31
N ILE A 86 -2.89 19.84 -10.37
CA ILE A 86 -2.67 20.81 -11.45
C ILE A 86 -1.52 21.76 -11.09
N ASN A 87 -1.49 22.25 -9.84
CA ASN A 87 -0.42 23.10 -9.33
C ASN A 87 0.65 22.25 -8.62
N GLY A 88 1.60 21.73 -9.39
CA GLY A 88 2.63 20.81 -8.89
C GLY A 88 3.70 21.39 -7.96
N PHE A 89 3.57 22.63 -7.47
CA PHE A 89 4.60 23.24 -6.60
C PHE A 89 4.69 22.52 -5.25
N ASP A 90 3.58 22.39 -4.52
CA ASP A 90 3.55 21.70 -3.23
C ASP A 90 3.90 20.21 -3.38
N SER A 91 3.48 19.58 -4.48
CA SER A 91 3.85 18.19 -4.81
C SER A 91 5.36 18.04 -5.02
N TRP A 92 6.00 18.99 -5.72
CA TRP A 92 7.45 18.99 -5.91
C TRP A 92 8.21 19.25 -4.60
N GLU A 93 7.72 20.15 -3.75
CA GLU A 93 8.31 20.41 -2.43
C GLU A 93 8.21 19.19 -1.51
N PHE A 94 7.07 18.50 -1.55
CA PHE A 94 6.89 17.26 -0.80
C PHE A 94 7.79 16.14 -1.32
N ASP A 95 7.88 15.94 -2.63
CA ASP A 95 8.80 14.97 -3.24
C ASP A 95 10.28 15.28 -2.89
N SER A 96 10.65 16.56 -2.93
CA SER A 96 11.98 17.01 -2.49
C SER A 96 12.23 16.69 -1.02
N SER A 97 11.22 16.86 -0.17
CA SER A 97 11.30 16.51 1.26
C SER A 97 11.42 14.99 1.46
N LEU A 98 10.66 14.18 0.72
CA LEU A 98 10.79 12.72 0.75
C LEU A 98 12.21 12.29 0.33
N ASN A 99 12.78 12.90 -0.70
CA ASN A 99 14.16 12.65 -1.10
C ASN A 99 15.18 13.07 -0.02
N GLN A 100 14.93 14.16 0.69
CA GLN A 100 15.82 14.60 1.76
C GLN A 100 15.81 13.66 2.97
N TYR A 101 14.62 13.28 3.45
CA TYR A 101 14.46 12.56 4.72
C TYR A 101 14.35 11.04 4.56
N ALA A 102 13.93 10.54 3.40
CA ALA A 102 13.59 9.13 3.18
C ALA A 102 14.29 8.49 1.96
N SER A 103 15.24 9.16 1.29
CA SER A 103 15.93 8.65 0.08
C SER A 103 16.59 7.28 0.20
N ARG A 104 16.84 6.79 1.42
CA ARG A 104 17.45 5.46 1.63
C ARG A 104 16.49 4.31 1.36
N TRP A 105 15.19 4.53 1.49
CA TRP A 105 14.19 3.46 1.41
C TRP A 105 12.98 3.84 0.57
N PHE A 106 12.65 5.13 0.47
CA PHE A 106 11.53 5.60 -0.33
C PHE A 106 11.86 5.55 -1.82
N SER A 107 10.87 5.14 -2.62
CA SER A 107 10.94 5.14 -4.08
C SER A 107 9.54 5.45 -4.61
N ILE A 108 9.46 6.54 -5.39
CA ILE A 108 8.23 7.00 -6.03
C ILE A 108 7.75 6.00 -7.09
N ASP A 109 8.65 5.22 -7.68
CA ASP A 109 8.30 4.22 -8.69
C ASP A 109 7.73 2.93 -8.09
N SER A 110 7.79 2.76 -6.76
CA SER A 110 7.37 1.52 -6.10
C SER A 110 5.97 1.63 -5.52
N ARG A 111 4.99 0.99 -6.17
CA ARG A 111 3.61 0.90 -5.64
C ARG A 111 3.54 0.31 -4.24
N ARG A 112 4.43 -0.64 -3.92
CA ARG A 112 4.50 -1.27 -2.59
C ARG A 112 4.92 -0.28 -1.51
N ILE A 113 5.89 0.58 -1.79
CA ILE A 113 6.36 1.58 -0.84
C ILE A 113 5.32 2.68 -0.70
N ILE A 114 4.76 3.18 -1.82
CA ILE A 114 3.69 4.18 -1.80
C ILE A 114 2.50 3.69 -0.98
N GLN A 115 2.05 2.45 -1.19
CA GLN A 115 0.96 1.88 -0.41
C GLN A 115 1.31 1.75 1.09
N ALA A 116 2.55 1.39 1.43
CA ALA A 116 2.97 1.33 2.82
C ALA A 116 2.93 2.71 3.49
N CYS A 117 3.36 3.77 2.80
CA CYS A 117 3.24 5.15 3.26
C CYS A 117 1.77 5.55 3.45
N TYR A 118 0.92 5.30 2.45
CA TYR A 118 -0.52 5.56 2.53
C TYR A 118 -1.17 4.88 3.74
N VAL A 119 -0.92 3.59 3.94
CA VAL A 119 -1.48 2.82 5.07
C VAL A 119 -0.98 3.32 6.42
N ALA A 120 0.28 3.76 6.51
CA ALA A 120 0.84 4.33 7.73
C ALA A 120 0.13 5.64 8.13
N LEU A 121 -0.27 6.45 7.14
CA LEU A 121 -0.96 7.73 7.35
C LEU A 121 -2.44 7.59 7.67
N LEU A 122 -3.12 6.54 7.19
CA LEU A 122 -4.52 6.28 7.52
C LEU A 122 -4.80 6.12 9.02
N ARG A 123 -3.76 5.86 9.82
CA ARG A 123 -3.85 5.70 11.28
C ARG A 123 -3.56 6.98 12.07
N GLN A 124 -3.20 8.06 11.39
CA GLN A 124 -2.80 9.33 12.01
C GLN A 124 -3.99 10.30 12.13
N ASP A 125 -3.88 11.26 13.04
CA ASP A 125 -4.84 12.36 13.15
C ASP A 125 -4.87 13.17 11.85
N THR A 126 -6.08 13.41 11.36
CA THR A 126 -6.32 14.07 10.07
C THR A 126 -6.06 15.58 10.17
N ASN A 127 -4.79 15.98 10.06
CA ASN A 127 -4.41 17.37 9.81
C ASN A 127 -4.21 17.63 8.30
N PRO A 128 -4.20 18.89 7.85
CA PRO A 128 -4.09 19.22 6.42
C PRO A 128 -2.85 18.62 5.73
N LYS A 129 -1.70 18.57 6.42
CA LYS A 129 -0.45 18.01 5.87
C LYS A 129 -0.56 16.50 5.65
N VAL A 130 -1.17 15.78 6.59
CA VAL A 130 -1.45 14.34 6.45
C VAL A 130 -2.46 14.10 5.33
N ALA A 131 -3.51 14.92 5.24
CA ALA A 131 -4.49 14.84 4.16
C ALA A 131 -3.84 15.09 2.79
N PHE A 132 -2.96 16.09 2.68
CA PHE A 132 -2.14 16.34 1.49
C PHE A 132 -1.36 15.10 1.09
N ALA A 133 -0.58 14.53 2.02
CA ALA A 133 0.28 13.39 1.75
C ALA A 133 -0.52 12.14 1.33
N ILE A 134 -1.70 11.94 1.91
CA ILE A 134 -2.63 10.86 1.51
C ILE A 134 -3.06 11.02 0.04
N GLU A 135 -3.49 12.22 -0.36
CA GLU A 135 -3.92 12.47 -1.75
C GLU A 135 -2.74 12.42 -2.73
N PHE A 136 -1.57 12.92 -2.32
CA PHE A 136 -0.32 12.74 -3.07
C PHE A 136 -0.04 11.27 -3.35
N PHE A 137 -0.01 10.41 -2.32
CA PHE A 137 0.28 8.99 -2.52
C PHE A 137 -0.79 8.27 -3.35
N LYS A 138 -2.06 8.68 -3.27
CA LYS A 138 -3.11 8.15 -4.15
C LYS A 138 -2.82 8.45 -5.62
N ALA A 139 -2.43 9.69 -5.92
CA ALA A 139 -2.12 10.11 -7.29
C ALA A 139 -0.88 9.39 -7.82
N GLU A 140 0.22 9.38 -7.05
CA GLU A 140 1.49 8.77 -7.47
C GLU A 140 1.37 7.25 -7.66
N TYR A 141 0.53 6.59 -6.86
CA TYR A 141 0.30 5.16 -6.99
C TYR A 141 -0.29 4.74 -8.35
N GLU A 142 -1.07 5.61 -8.98
CA GLU A 142 -1.65 5.35 -10.31
C GLU A 142 -0.56 5.16 -11.37
N PHE A 143 0.52 5.96 -11.27
CA PHE A 143 1.61 6.01 -12.24
C PHE A 143 2.83 5.15 -11.89
N ALA A 144 2.98 4.73 -10.64
CA ALA A 144 4.07 3.86 -10.19
C ALA A 144 3.96 2.42 -10.74
N GLU A 145 5.05 1.65 -10.70
CA GLU A 145 5.10 0.25 -11.18
C GLU A 145 4.86 -0.77 -10.06
#